data_AF-E6SIL9-F1
#
_entry.id   AF-E6SIL9-F1
#
_cell.length_a   1.000
_cell.length_b   1.000
_cell.length_c   1.000
_cell.angle_alpha   90.00
_cell.angle_beta   90.00
_cell.angle_gamma   90.00
#
_symmetry.space_group_name_H-M   'P 1'
#
loop_
_entity.id
_entity.type
_entity.pdbx_description
1 polymer ?
#
loop_
_entity_poly.entity_id
_entity_poly.type
_entity_poly.pdbx_seq_one_letter_code
_entity_poly.pdbx_strand_id
1 'polypeptide(L)'
;MGVGRGADALAFPWAALVAGATGILSGLSIGGGSLLVPALVLLLDVPQHVAQGVVLATFPAVALVAAWIHWRQGFLRWQLALRVTAGSALGAWLGARLGIGAPEALLRRLFGLYLVAIGLYALYRSRR
;
A
#
# COMPACT_ATOMS: atom_id res chain seq x y z
N MET A 1 -28.94 17.22 22.75
CA MET A 1 -27.97 18.33 22.94
C MET A 1 -27.58 18.83 21.56
N GLY A 2 -28.04 20.03 21.22
CA GLY A 2 -28.05 20.55 19.85
C GLY A 2 -26.68 21.04 19.40
N VAL A 3 -26.22 20.54 18.25
CA VAL A 3 -25.13 21.15 17.50
C VAL A 3 -25.78 22.10 16.49
N GLY A 4 -25.55 23.40 16.69
CA GLY A 4 -26.08 24.46 15.84
C GLY A 4 -25.59 24.35 14.41
N ARG A 5 -26.53 24.31 13.47
CA ARG A 5 -26.37 24.27 12.01
C ARG A 5 -26.04 25.65 11.43
N GLY A 6 -24.94 26.26 11.85
CA GLY A 6 -24.62 27.64 11.46
C GLY A 6 -23.14 28.03 11.44
N ALA A 7 -22.20 27.08 11.52
CA ALA A 7 -20.75 27.37 11.56
C ALA A 7 -19.95 26.70 10.44
N ASP A 8 -20.62 26.00 9.52
CA ASP A 8 -20.03 24.88 8.78
C ASP A 8 -19.53 25.23 7.37
N ALA A 9 -19.71 26.47 6.90
CA ALA A 9 -19.12 26.92 5.62
C ALA A 9 -17.60 27.18 5.72
N LEU A 10 -17.11 27.64 6.88
CA LEU A 10 -15.68 27.81 7.18
C LEU A 10 -15.05 26.54 7.76
N ALA A 11 -15.87 25.52 8.10
CA ALA A 11 -15.39 24.24 8.60
C ALA A 11 -14.89 23.31 7.49
N PHE A 12 -15.39 23.51 6.27
CA PHE A 12 -15.04 22.74 5.08
C PHE A 12 -13.54 22.72 4.73
N PRO A 13 -12.80 23.86 4.70
CA PRO A 13 -11.39 23.85 4.32
C PRO A 13 -10.49 23.16 5.34
N TRP A 14 -10.72 23.36 6.65
CA TRP A 14 -9.91 22.68 7.67
C TRP A 14 -10.25 21.18 7.76
N ALA A 15 -11.52 20.81 7.58
CA ALA A 15 -11.93 19.41 7.54
C ALA A 15 -11.33 18.67 6.33
N ALA A 16 -11.26 19.33 5.16
CA ALA A 16 -10.58 18.78 3.99
C ALA A 16 -9.07 18.60 4.20
N LEU A 17 -8.42 19.54 4.89
CA LEU A 17 -7.01 19.46 5.26
C LEU A 17 -6.73 18.30 6.22
N VAL A 18 -7.56 18.15 7.26
CA VAL A 18 -7.45 17.05 8.24
C VAL A 18 -7.76 15.71 7.59
N ALA A 19 -8.79 15.63 6.73
CA ALA A 19 -9.13 14.42 5.97
C ALA A 19 -8.02 14.04 4.97
N GLY A 20 -7.42 15.02 4.30
CA GLY A 20 -6.26 14.81 3.43
C GLY A 20 -5.05 14.29 4.20
N ALA A 21 -4.71 14.94 5.33
CA ALA A 21 -3.60 14.53 6.17
C ALA A 21 -3.79 13.13 6.76
N THR A 22 -4.98 12.85 7.33
CA THR A 22 -5.29 11.51 7.87
C THR A 22 -5.40 10.45 6.78
N GLY A 23 -5.88 10.80 5.58
CA GLY A 23 -5.87 9.92 4.42
C GLY A 23 -4.45 9.56 3.97
N ILE A 24 -3.56 10.55 3.90
CA ILE A 24 -2.14 10.35 3.59
C ILE A 24 -1.48 9.49 4.68
N LEU A 25 -1.64 9.85 5.96
CA LEU A 25 -1.06 9.12 7.08
C LEU A 25 -1.60 7.67 7.17
N SER A 26 -2.89 7.46 6.93
CA SER A 26 -3.49 6.12 6.89
C SER A 26 -3.00 5.32 5.69
N GLY A 27 -2.84 5.96 4.54
CA GLY A 27 -2.23 5.35 3.35
C GLY A 27 -0.77 4.95 3.57
N LEU A 28 0.00 5.76 4.30
CA LEU A 28 1.35 5.44 4.75
C LEU A 28 1.37 4.28 5.78
N SER A 29 0.32 4.14 6.58
CA SER A 29 0.24 3.13 7.65
C SER A 29 -0.25 1.75 7.17
N ILE A 30 -1.31 1.70 6.34
CA ILE A 30 -1.91 0.45 5.84
C ILE A 30 -1.24 0.02 4.53
N GLY A 31 -0.70 0.97 3.77
CA GLY A 31 -0.17 0.78 2.43
C GLY A 31 1.25 1.28 2.25
N GLY A 32 2.09 1.27 3.28
CA GLY A 32 3.42 1.90 3.32
C GLY A 32 4.36 1.63 2.14
N GLY A 33 4.11 0.63 1.29
CA GLY A 33 4.78 0.49 0.00
C GLY A 33 4.12 1.23 -1.18
N SER A 34 2.79 1.27 -1.27
CA SER A 34 2.05 1.77 -2.44
C SER A 34 2.17 3.29 -2.63
N LEU A 35 2.30 4.05 -1.54
CA LEU A 35 2.54 5.49 -1.59
C LEU A 35 4.04 5.84 -1.54
N LEU A 36 4.88 4.93 -1.05
CA LEU A 36 6.33 5.15 -1.03
C LEU A 36 6.96 5.03 -2.41
N VAL A 37 6.47 4.11 -3.27
CA VAL A 37 6.90 4.03 -4.68
C VAL A 37 6.71 5.36 -5.42
N PRO A 38 5.51 5.98 -5.48
CA PRO A 38 5.33 7.25 -6.18
C PRO A 38 6.05 8.39 -5.45
N ALA A 39 6.23 8.34 -4.13
CA ALA A 39 7.05 9.31 -3.43
C ALA A 39 8.52 9.27 -3.89
N LEU A 40 9.12 8.08 -3.97
CA LEU A 40 10.49 7.92 -4.46
C LEU A 40 10.65 8.33 -5.93
N VAL A 41 9.66 8.02 -6.76
CA VAL A 41 9.71 8.32 -8.19
C VAL A 41 9.44 9.79 -8.48
N LEU A 42 8.47 10.42 -7.80
CA LEU A 42 8.08 11.80 -8.10
C LEU A 42 8.89 12.84 -7.33
N LEU A 43 9.30 12.55 -6.09
CA LEU A 43 10.03 13.52 -5.26
C LEU A 43 11.55 13.34 -5.35
N LEU A 44 12.03 12.10 -5.52
CA LEU A 44 13.46 11.77 -5.54
C LEU A 44 13.96 11.35 -6.93
N ASP A 45 13.09 11.36 -7.95
CA ASP A 45 13.40 10.99 -9.34
C ASP A 45 14.06 9.60 -9.48
N VAL A 46 13.73 8.69 -8.55
CA VAL A 46 14.27 7.33 -8.56
C VAL A 46 13.59 6.52 -9.66
N PRO A 47 14.32 5.73 -10.46
CA PRO A 47 13.72 4.87 -11.47
C PRO A 47 12.66 3.93 -10.88
N GLN A 48 11.56 3.72 -11.60
CA GLN A 48 10.39 2.98 -11.11
C GLN A 48 10.77 1.57 -10.62
N HIS A 49 11.70 0.92 -11.33
CA HIS A 49 12.17 -0.42 -11.00
C HIS A 49 12.96 -0.46 -9.68
N VAL A 50 13.80 0.55 -9.41
CA VAL A 50 14.55 0.65 -8.15
C VAL A 50 13.60 0.98 -7.00
N ALA A 51 12.71 1.94 -7.20
CA ALA A 51 11.75 2.36 -6.17
C ALA A 51 10.88 1.19 -5.68
N GLN A 52 10.38 0.36 -6.60
CA GLN A 52 9.62 -0.85 -6.26
C GLN A 52 10.48 -1.88 -5.53
N GLY A 53 11.73 -2.09 -5.97
CA GLY A 53 12.66 -3.02 -5.32
C GLY A 53 12.98 -2.63 -3.87
N VAL A 54 13.28 -1.35 -3.63
CA VAL A 54 13.57 -0.82 -2.28
C VAL A 54 12.38 -1.00 -1.33
N VAL A 55 11.18 -0.70 -1.80
CA VAL A 55 9.94 -0.91 -1.05
C VAL A 55 9.76 -2.39 -0.70
N LEU A 56 9.92 -3.28 -1.68
CA LEU A 56 9.80 -4.72 -1.48
C LEU A 56 10.84 -5.27 -0.49
N ALA A 57 12.05 -4.71 -0.48
CA ALA A 57 13.12 -5.13 0.41
C ALA A 57 12.83 -4.88 1.91
N THR A 58 11.87 -4.01 2.25
CA THR A 58 11.51 -3.74 3.65
C THR A 58 10.56 -4.80 4.23
N PHE A 59 9.73 -5.44 3.40
CA PHE A 59 8.72 -6.40 3.85
C PHE A 59 9.25 -7.67 4.52
N PRO A 60 10.36 -8.29 4.09
CA PRO A 60 10.88 -9.50 4.74
C PRO A 60 11.18 -9.30 6.23
N ALA A 61 11.76 -8.17 6.62
CA ALA A 61 12.05 -7.87 8.02
C ALA A 61 10.75 -7.81 8.86
N VAL A 62 9.74 -7.10 8.35
CA VAL A 62 8.42 -7.00 9.00
C VAL A 62 7.74 -8.37 9.06
N ALA A 63 7.80 -9.15 7.98
CA ALA A 63 7.21 -10.48 7.89
C ALA A 63 7.84 -11.46 8.89
N LEU A 64 9.17 -11.40 9.09
CA LEU A 64 9.87 -12.24 10.08
C LEU A 64 9.42 -11.92 11.52
N VAL A 65 9.33 -10.64 11.87
CA VAL A 65 8.85 -10.22 13.19
C VAL A 65 7.40 -10.64 13.39
N ALA A 66 6.55 -10.43 12.38
CA ALA A 66 5.16 -10.86 12.43
C ALA A 66 5.04 -12.38 12.60
N ALA A 67 5.79 -13.17 11.82
CA ALA A 67 5.80 -14.63 11.91
C ALA A 67 6.26 -15.11 13.31
N TRP A 68 7.29 -14.47 13.88
CA TRP A 68 7.78 -14.78 15.21
C TRP A 68 6.71 -14.54 16.29
N ILE A 69 6.03 -13.39 16.25
CA ILE A 69 4.97 -13.05 17.21
C ILE A 69 3.83 -14.06 17.12
N HIS A 70 3.35 -14.38 15.91
CA HIS A 70 2.26 -15.33 15.71
C HIS A 70 2.64 -16.76 16.09
N TRP A 71 3.91 -17.13 15.92
CA TRP A 71 4.43 -18.41 16.39
C TRP A 71 4.40 -18.48 17.92
N ARG A 72 4.85 -17.44 18.63
CA ARG A 72 4.81 -17.40 20.10
C ARG A 72 3.40 -17.43 20.68
N GLN A 73 2.41 -16.90 19.96
CA GLN A 73 1.01 -16.90 20.40
C GLN A 73 0.29 -18.23 20.11
N GLY A 74 0.93 -19.20 19.44
CA GLY A 74 0.33 -20.50 19.12
C GLY A 74 -0.75 -20.47 18.03
N PHE A 75 -1.00 -19.32 17.39
CA PHE A 75 -1.98 -19.18 16.31
C PHE A 75 -1.45 -19.66 14.94
N LEU A 76 -0.20 -20.12 14.87
CA LEU A 76 0.45 -20.46 13.61
C LEU A 76 0.07 -21.87 13.13
N ARG A 77 -0.84 -21.95 12.17
CA ARG A 77 -1.18 -23.20 11.48
C ARG A 77 -0.13 -23.54 10.43
N TRP A 78 0.87 -24.33 10.81
CA TRP A 78 2.03 -24.68 9.97
C TRP A 78 1.69 -25.19 8.57
N GLN A 79 0.68 -26.03 8.43
CA GLN A 79 0.25 -26.53 7.12
C GLN A 79 -0.21 -25.40 6.19
N LEU A 80 -0.93 -24.42 6.73
CA LEU A 80 -1.45 -23.28 5.97
C LEU A 80 -0.33 -22.27 5.69
N ALA A 81 0.52 -22.02 6.70
CA ALA A 81 1.69 -21.17 6.56
C ALA A 81 2.63 -21.67 5.44
N LEU A 82 2.92 -22.98 5.39
CA LEU A 82 3.78 -23.58 4.36
C LEU A 82 3.16 -23.48 2.96
N ARG A 83 1.87 -23.80 2.81
CA ARG A 83 1.17 -23.71 1.51
C ARG A 83 1.12 -22.28 0.99
N VAL A 84 0.80 -21.32 1.86
CA VAL A 84 0.78 -19.90 1.50
C VAL A 84 2.18 -19.40 1.19
N THR A 85 3.19 -19.76 1.98
CA THR A 85 4.58 -19.36 1.73
C THR A 85 5.08 -19.90 0.39
N ALA A 86 4.81 -21.18 0.09
CA ALA A 86 5.19 -21.77 -1.18
C ALA A 86 4.50 -21.07 -2.38
N GLY A 87 3.19 -20.83 -2.28
CA GLY A 87 2.44 -20.10 -3.31
C GLY A 87 2.94 -18.67 -3.50
N SER A 88 3.17 -17.95 -2.40
CA SER A 88 3.69 -16.59 -2.41
C SER A 88 5.12 -16.52 -2.95
N ALA A 89 5.98 -17.47 -2.61
CA ALA A 89 7.36 -17.52 -3.12
C ALA A 89 7.39 -17.75 -4.63
N LEU A 90 6.57 -18.69 -5.14
CA LEU A 90 6.44 -18.93 -6.57
C LEU A 90 5.86 -17.71 -7.30
N GLY A 91 4.81 -17.10 -6.75
CA GLY A 91 4.20 -15.89 -7.30
C GLY A 91 5.18 -14.70 -7.32
N ALA A 92 5.94 -14.50 -6.24
CA ALA A 92 6.95 -13.46 -6.15
C ALA A 92 8.08 -13.68 -7.16
N TRP A 93 8.55 -14.92 -7.33
CA TRP A 93 9.61 -15.24 -8.29
C TRP A 93 9.16 -15.05 -9.74
N LEU A 94 7.96 -15.51 -10.09
CA LEU A 94 7.38 -15.28 -11.42
C LEU A 94 7.15 -13.78 -11.67
N GLY A 95 6.59 -13.08 -10.69
CA GLY A 95 6.38 -11.63 -10.76
C GLY A 95 7.68 -10.86 -10.93
N ALA A 96 8.73 -11.22 -10.19
CA ALA A 96 10.06 -10.60 -10.31
C ALA A 96 10.66 -10.82 -11.70
N ARG A 97 10.58 -12.05 -12.25
CA ARG A 97 11.08 -12.32 -13.61
C ARG A 97 10.37 -11.52 -14.68
N LEU A 98 9.04 -11.41 -14.59
CA LEU A 98 8.27 -10.60 -15.52
C LEU A 98 8.56 -9.10 -15.36
N GLY A 99 8.78 -8.64 -14.13
CA GLY A 99 9.07 -7.24 -13.82
C GLY A 99 10.45 -6.76 -14.26
N ILE A 100 11.50 -7.59 -14.11
CA ILE A 100 12.88 -7.23 -14.47
C ILE A 100 13.03 -6.98 -15.98
N GLY A 101 12.29 -7.72 -16.81
CA GLY A 101 12.31 -7.56 -18.27
C GLY A 101 11.37 -6.48 -18.81
N ALA A 102 10.58 -5.83 -17.95
CA ALA A 102 9.55 -4.89 -18.39
C ALA A 102 10.10 -3.48 -18.64
N PRO A 103 9.65 -2.76 -19.68
CA PRO A 103 10.01 -1.36 -19.90
C PRO A 103 9.54 -0.48 -18.74
N GLU A 104 10.36 0.48 -18.33
CA GLU A 104 10.05 1.39 -17.22
C GLU A 104 8.74 2.18 -17.44
N ALA A 105 8.50 2.64 -18.68
CA ALA A 105 7.28 3.33 -19.05
C ALA A 105 6.02 2.46 -18.88
N LEU A 106 6.13 1.15 -19.15
CA LEU A 106 5.03 0.21 -18.95
C LEU A 106 4.75 0.04 -17.46
N LEU A 107 5.80 -0.17 -16.66
CA LEU A 107 5.71 -0.38 -15.22
C LEU A 107 5.07 0.83 -14.52
N ARG A 108 5.48 2.04 -14.90
CA ARG A 108 4.91 3.31 -14.41
C ARG A 108 3.44 3.47 -14.81
N ARG A 109 3.06 3.14 -16.05
CA ARG A 109 1.65 3.20 -16.51
C ARG A 109 0.77 2.20 -15.78
N LEU A 110 1.21 0.96 -15.64
CA LEU A 110 0.46 -0.09 -14.93
C LEU A 110 0.28 0.26 -13.46
N PHE A 111 1.33 0.79 -12.82
CA PHE A 111 1.25 1.22 -11.44
C PHE A 111 0.30 2.42 -11.26
N GLY A 112 0.34 3.40 -12.17
CA GLY A 112 -0.60 4.52 -12.18
C GLY A 112 -2.06 4.05 -12.34
N LEU A 113 -2.31 3.13 -13.28
CA LEU A 113 -3.63 2.53 -13.49
C LEU A 113 -4.12 1.78 -12.25
N TYR A 114 -3.23 1.03 -11.60
CA TYR A 114 -3.51 0.33 -10.34
C TYR A 114 -3.95 1.29 -9.22
N LEU A 115 -3.24 2.41 -9.05
CA LEU A 115 -3.61 3.42 -8.06
C LEU A 115 -4.99 4.04 -8.36
N VAL A 116 -5.27 4.36 -9.62
CA VAL A 116 -6.58 4.90 -10.04
C VAL A 116 -7.69 3.87 -9.79
N ALA A 117 -7.47 2.60 -10.13
CA ALA A 117 -8.44 1.52 -9.94
C ALA A 117 -8.77 1.32 -8.46
N ILE A 118 -7.76 1.30 -7.58
CA ILE A 118 -7.97 1.20 -6.13
C ILE A 118 -8.67 2.44 -5.58
N GLY A 119 -8.30 3.64 -6.03
CA GLY A 119 -8.96 4.87 -5.63
C GLY A 119 -10.45 4.88 -5.96
N LEU A 120 -10.80 4.46 -7.19
CA LEU A 120 -12.20 4.30 -7.62
C LEU A 120 -12.93 3.23 -6.81
N TYR A 121 -12.30 2.07 -6.59
CA TYR A 121 -12.88 1.00 -5.79
C TYR A 121 -13.17 1.44 -4.34
N ALA A 122 -12.23 2.14 -3.71
CA ALA A 122 -12.38 2.66 -2.36
C ALA A 122 -13.54 3.68 -2.27
N LEU A 123 -13.66 4.56 -3.27
CA LEU A 123 -14.75 5.54 -3.34
C LEU A 123 -16.11 4.85 -3.51
N TYR A 124 -16.18 3.82 -4.35
CA TYR A 124 -17.41 3.04 -4.55
C TYR A 124 -17.78 2.23 -3.28
N ARG A 125 -16.79 1.64 -2.61
CA ARG A 125 -16.97 0.90 -1.35
C ARG A 125 -17.48 1.83 -0.24
N SER A 126 -16.96 3.04 -0.15
CA SER A 126 -17.37 4.02 0.87
C SER A 126 -18.81 4.53 0.71
N ARG A 127 -19.45 4.29 -0.43
CA ARG A 127 -20.83 4.70 -0.72
C ARG A 127 -21.87 3.61 -0.40
N ARG A 128 -21.45 2.44 0.09
CA ARG A 128 -22.32 1.34 0.58
C ARG A 128 -22.07 1.10 2.06
#